data_AF-A0A1A6C098-F1
#
_entry.id   AF-A0A1A6C098-F1
#
_cell.length_a   1.000
_cell.length_b   1.000
_cell.length_c   1.000
_cell.angle_alpha   90.00
_cell.angle_beta   90.00
_cell.angle_gamma   90.00
#
_symmetry.space_group_name_H-M   'P 1'
#
loop_
_entity.id
_entity.type
_entity.pdbx_description
1 polymer ?
#
loop_
_entity_poly.entity_id
_entity_poly.type
_entity_poly.pdbx_seq_one_letter_code
_entity_poly.pdbx_strand_id
1 'polypeptide(L)'
;MSGDADIPEADKVAGMSNLKIRVFTAGRSEPDTTVTIPGLVLKFASKLIPHEARTALLEGGIDLEELSKLATNPEISGTLVEIEDHRKHETIVISLE
;
A
#
# COMPACT_ATOMS: atom_id res chain seq x y z
N MET A 1 31.71 -10.15 -27.25
CA MET A 1 30.57 -10.74 -26.51
C MET A 1 30.25 -9.79 -25.39
N SER A 2 29.45 -8.77 -25.70
CA SER A 2 29.00 -7.78 -24.72
C SER A 2 27.66 -8.28 -24.21
N GLY A 3 27.65 -8.87 -23.02
CA GLY A 3 26.42 -9.22 -22.33
C GLY A 3 25.84 -7.94 -21.80
N ASP A 4 24.85 -7.41 -22.52
CA ASP A 4 24.00 -6.33 -22.02
C ASP A 4 23.43 -6.76 -20.68
N ALA A 5 23.71 -5.95 -19.65
CA ALA A 5 23.03 -6.07 -18.38
C ALA A 5 21.54 -5.98 -18.66
N ASP A 6 20.80 -6.99 -18.21
CA ASP A 6 19.33 -7.05 -18.24
C ASP A 6 18.80 -5.92 -17.34
N ILE A 7 18.76 -4.70 -17.90
CA ILE A 7 18.08 -3.57 -17.29
C ILE A 7 16.59 -3.89 -17.45
N PRO A 8 15.83 -4.05 -16.36
CA PRO A 8 14.41 -4.35 -16.48
C PRO A 8 13.73 -3.19 -17.23
N GLU A 9 13.14 -3.55 -18.36
CA GLU A 9 12.35 -2.70 -19.24
C GLU A 9 11.36 -1.88 -18.42
N ALA A 10 11.38 -0.55 -18.57
CA ALA A 10 10.59 0.39 -17.78
C ALA A 10 9.07 0.09 -17.80
N ASP A 11 8.59 -0.65 -18.81
CA ASP A 11 7.22 -1.13 -18.93
C ASP A 11 6.83 -2.19 -17.87
N LYS A 12 7.79 -2.91 -17.27
CA LYS A 12 7.51 -3.78 -16.11
C LYS A 12 7.35 -3.01 -14.80
N VAL A 13 7.72 -1.73 -14.76
CA VAL A 13 7.52 -0.84 -13.61
C VAL A 13 6.11 -0.21 -13.63
N ALA A 14 5.47 -0.15 -14.80
CA ALA A 14 4.18 0.49 -15.04
C ALA A 14 2.94 -0.33 -14.60
N GLY A 15 3.11 -1.59 -14.17
CA GLY A 15 2.01 -2.50 -13.81
C GLY A 15 1.82 -2.74 -12.31
N MET A 16 2.52 -2.02 -11.43
CA MET A 16 2.45 -2.24 -9.98
C MET A 16 1.68 -1.11 -9.30
N SER A 17 0.45 -1.40 -8.89
CA SER A 17 -0.40 -0.49 -8.13
C SER A 17 0.28 -0.08 -6.83
N ASN A 18 0.28 1.21 -6.51
CA ASN A 18 0.81 1.73 -5.26
C ASN A 18 -0.23 1.55 -4.16
N LEU A 19 0.20 1.21 -2.96
CA LEU A 19 -0.69 1.22 -1.81
C LEU A 19 -0.82 2.65 -1.30
N LYS A 20 -2.05 3.14 -1.20
CA LYS A 20 -2.35 4.39 -0.51
C LYS A 20 -3.16 4.10 0.73
N ILE A 21 -2.74 4.72 1.84
CA ILE A 21 -3.48 4.75 3.09
C ILE A 21 -3.83 6.21 3.33
N ARG A 22 -5.12 6.51 3.34
CA ARG A 22 -5.65 7.85 3.58
C ARG A 22 -6.43 7.85 4.89
N VAL A 23 -6.15 8.83 5.74
CA VAL A 23 -6.88 9.05 6.99
C VAL A 23 -7.66 10.35 6.86
N PHE A 24 -8.96 10.27 7.13
CA PHE A 24 -9.89 11.39 7.08
C PHE A 24 -10.45 11.61 8.48
N THR A 25 -10.35 12.83 9.00
CA THR A 25 -11.10 13.22 10.20
C THR A 25 -12.54 13.54 9.83
N ALA A 26 -13.47 13.23 10.72
CA ALA A 26 -14.90 13.43 10.48
C ALA A 26 -15.23 14.85 10.01
N GLY A 27 -16.06 14.92 8.96
CA GLY A 27 -16.53 16.16 8.37
C GLY A 27 -15.57 16.78 7.34
N ARG A 28 -14.43 16.14 7.03
CA ARG A 28 -13.53 16.57 5.95
C ARG A 28 -13.60 15.63 4.76
N SER A 29 -13.61 16.21 3.55
CA SER A 29 -13.54 15.48 2.28
C SER A 29 -12.10 15.21 1.83
N GLU A 30 -11.14 15.93 2.39
CA GLU A 30 -9.71 15.76 2.11
C GLU A 30 -9.04 14.94 3.22
N PRO A 31 -8.09 14.06 2.88
CA PRO A 31 -7.39 13.27 3.88
C PRO A 31 -6.42 14.15 4.66
N ASP A 32 -6.45 14.06 6.00
CA ASP A 32 -5.48 14.74 6.86
C ASP A 32 -4.10 14.08 6.78
N THR A 33 -4.05 12.80 6.42
CA THR A 33 -2.79 12.09 6.18
C THR A 33 -2.92 11.16 4.99
N THR A 34 -1.95 11.21 4.09
CA THR A 34 -1.80 10.25 2.99
C THR A 34 -0.44 9.60 3.10
N VAL A 35 -0.42 8.28 3.25
CA VAL A 35 0.78 7.46 3.12
C VAL A 35 0.73 6.77 1.76
N THR A 36 1.76 6.99 0.93
CA THR A 36 1.89 6.30 -0.35
C THR A 36 3.10 5.37 -0.28
N ILE A 37 2.85 4.09 -0.55
CA ILE A 37 3.89 3.06 -0.60
C ILE A 37 3.94 2.57 -2.04
N PRO A 38 5.02 2.85 -2.78
CA PRO A 38 5.15 2.38 -4.14
C PRO A 38 5.05 0.85 -4.23
N GLY A 39 4.32 0.33 -5.22
CA GLY A 39 4.11 -1.12 -5.40
C GLY A 39 5.44 -1.90 -5.50
N LEU A 40 6.43 -1.29 -6.15
CA LEU A 40 7.79 -1.84 -6.27
C LEU A 40 8.47 -2.04 -4.90
N VAL A 41 8.20 -1.15 -3.94
CA VAL A 41 8.80 -1.22 -2.60
C VAL A 41 7.94 -2.00 -1.62
N LEU A 42 6.68 -2.34 -1.90
CA LEU A 42 5.84 -3.12 -0.97
C LEU A 42 6.48 -4.44 -0.56
N LYS A 43 7.13 -5.14 -1.50
CA LYS A 43 7.90 -6.37 -1.24
C LYS A 43 9.05 -6.17 -0.25
N PHE A 44 9.55 -4.94 -0.14
CA PHE A 44 10.62 -4.55 0.77
C PHE A 44 10.09 -3.81 2.00
N ALA A 45 8.90 -3.22 1.94
CA ALA A 45 8.27 -2.48 3.02
C ALA A 45 8.05 -3.38 4.24
N SER A 46 7.67 -4.64 4.03
CA SER A 46 7.60 -5.65 5.10
C SER A 46 8.92 -5.88 5.84
N LYS A 47 10.06 -5.59 5.20
CA LYS A 47 11.41 -5.71 5.79
C LYS A 47 11.93 -4.40 6.38
N LEU A 48 11.39 -3.26 5.96
CA LEU A 48 11.79 -1.92 6.39
C LEU A 48 10.92 -1.38 7.53
N ILE A 49 9.68 -1.85 7.64
CA ILE A 49 8.77 -1.47 8.71
C ILE A 49 9.24 -2.14 10.02
N PRO A 50 9.43 -1.38 11.11
CA PRO A 50 9.77 -1.92 12.42
C PRO A 50 8.80 -3.02 12.86
N HIS A 51 9.29 -4.01 13.60
CA HIS A 51 8.51 -5.16 14.01
C HIS A 51 7.23 -4.75 14.74
N GLU A 52 7.30 -3.74 15.63
CA GLU A 52 6.13 -3.27 16.37
C GLU A 52 5.02 -2.77 15.44
N ALA A 53 5.38 -2.02 14.40
CA ALA A 53 4.42 -1.49 13.44
C ALA A 53 3.84 -2.61 12.55
N ARG A 54 4.66 -3.58 12.14
CA ARG A 54 4.18 -4.76 11.41
C ARG A 54 3.18 -5.58 12.23
N THR A 55 3.46 -5.79 13.52
CA THR A 55 2.54 -6.51 14.42
C THR A 55 1.23 -5.75 14.59
N ALA A 56 1.27 -4.44 14.81
CA ALA A 56 0.06 -3.63 14.92
C ALA A 56 -0.81 -3.67 13.66
N LEU A 57 -0.19 -3.67 12.47
CA LEU A 57 -0.90 -3.83 11.20
C LEU A 57 -1.55 -5.21 11.07
N LEU A 58 -0.82 -6.29 11.37
CA LEU A 58 -1.34 -7.66 11.35
C LEU A 58 -2.49 -7.86 12.34
N GLU A 59 -2.39 -7.33 13.56
CA GLU A 59 -3.46 -7.37 14.57
C GLU A 59 -4.69 -6.56 14.12
N GLY A 60 -4.48 -5.50 13.34
CA GLY A 60 -5.52 -4.74 12.65
C GLY A 60 -6.08 -5.43 11.41
N GLY A 61 -5.65 -6.65 11.07
CA GLY A 61 -6.10 -7.42 9.91
C GLY A 61 -5.40 -7.05 8.60
N ILE A 62 -4.30 -6.29 8.65
CA ILE A 62 -3.57 -5.81 7.48
C ILE A 62 -2.31 -6.66 7.29
N ASP A 63 -2.37 -7.64 6.38
CA ASP A 63 -1.20 -8.43 5.97
C ASP A 63 -0.45 -7.76 4.80
N LEU A 64 0.69 -7.16 5.11
CA LEU A 64 1.56 -6.52 4.13
C LEU A 64 2.09 -7.47 3.05
N GLU A 65 2.25 -8.76 3.36
CA GLU A 65 2.75 -9.76 2.41
C GLU A 65 1.67 -10.10 1.39
N GLU A 66 0.41 -10.20 1.82
CA GLU A 66 -0.75 -10.37 0.95
C GLU A 66 -1.00 -9.12 0.10
N LEU A 67 -0.92 -7.93 0.69
CA LEU A 67 -0.98 -6.67 -0.04
C LEU A 67 0.10 -6.56 -1.12
N SER A 68 1.32 -7.05 -0.85
CA SER A 68 2.39 -7.05 -1.84
C SER A 68 2.09 -7.95 -3.05
N LYS A 69 1.36 -9.05 -2.85
CA LYS A 69 0.92 -9.93 -3.94
C LYS A 69 -0.18 -9.26 -4.75
N LEU A 70 -1.15 -8.63 -4.09
CA LEU A 70 -2.23 -7.89 -4.74
C LEU A 70 -1.68 -6.72 -5.57
N ALA A 71 -0.73 -5.96 -5.04
CA ALA A 71 -0.06 -4.85 -5.72
C ALA A 71 0.74 -5.26 -6.97
N THR A 72 1.12 -6.54 -7.09
CA THR A 72 1.78 -7.07 -8.31
C THR A 72 0.80 -7.52 -9.39
N ASN A 73 -0.50 -7.59 -9.08
CA ASN A 73 -1.52 -7.90 -10.06
C ASN A 73 -2.09 -6.59 -10.64
N PRO A 74 -1.81 -6.27 -11.92
CA PRO A 74 -2.30 -5.04 -12.54
C PRO A 74 -3.83 -4.98 -12.70
N GLU A 75 -4.53 -6.11 -12.57
CA GLU A 75 -6.00 -6.16 -12.60
C GLU A 75 -6.64 -5.74 -11.27
N ILE A 76 -5.84 -5.66 -10.20
CA ILE A 76 -6.33 -5.31 -8.86
C ILE A 76 -6.00 -3.84 -8.59
N SER A 77 -7.03 -3.02 -8.67
CA SER A 77 -6.99 -1.59 -8.38
C SER A 77 -8.27 -1.15 -7.67
N GLY A 78 -8.20 -0.03 -6.95
CA GLY A 78 -9.33 0.53 -6.20
C GLY A 78 -9.24 0.32 -4.70
N THR A 79 -10.33 0.63 -4.00
CA THR A 79 -10.43 0.52 -2.53
C THR A 79 -10.44 -0.94 -2.11
N LEU A 80 -9.49 -1.30 -1.24
CA LEU A 80 -9.41 -2.62 -0.63
C LEU A 80 -10.20 -2.67 0.68
N VAL A 81 -10.04 -1.64 1.51
CA VAL A 81 -10.61 -1.58 2.87
C VAL A 81 -10.97 -0.15 3.20
N GLU A 82 -12.14 0.02 3.83
CA GLU A 82 -12.59 1.27 4.45
C GLU A 82 -12.97 0.98 5.90
N ILE A 83 -12.38 1.72 6.83
CA ILE A 83 -12.58 1.56 8.27
C ILE A 83 -13.10 2.87 8.82
N GLU A 84 -14.29 2.84 9.41
CA GLU A 84 -14.84 3.95 10.18
C GLU A 84 -14.61 3.70 11.67
N ASP A 85 -13.70 4.44 12.30
CA ASP A 85 -13.54 4.45 13.75
C ASP A 85 -14.40 5.56 14.37
N HIS A 86 -15.62 5.21 14.74
CA HIS A 86 -16.55 6.16 15.38
C HIS A 86 -16.07 6.67 16.75
N ARG A 87 -15.12 5.99 17.41
CA ARG A 87 -14.57 6.46 18.71
C ARG A 87 -13.57 7.58 18.50
N LYS A 88 -12.81 7.51 17.42
CA LYS A 88 -11.82 8.53 17.03
C LYS A 88 -12.38 9.57 16.07
N HIS A 89 -13.56 9.33 15.52
CA HIS A 89 -14.16 10.13 14.44
C HIS A 89 -13.22 10.19 13.23
N GLU A 90 -12.66 9.05 12.84
CA GLU A 90 -11.73 8.92 11.72
C GLU A 90 -12.20 7.84 10.74
N THR A 91 -12.00 8.09 9.45
CA THR A 91 -12.14 7.09 8.40
C THR A 91 -10.78 6.80 7.81
N ILE A 92 -10.42 5.52 7.71
CA ILE A 92 -9.17 5.08 7.09
C ILE A 92 -9.52 4.33 5.81
N VAL A 93 -9.00 4.79 4.67
CA VAL A 93 -9.20 4.16 3.35
C VAL A 93 -7.87 3.61 2.87
N ILE A 94 -7.85 2.33 2.52
CA ILE A 94 -6.70 1.62 1.96
C ILE A 94 -7.04 1.26 0.52
N SER A 95 -6.24 1.72 -0.45
CA SER A 95 -6.48 1.50 -1.88
C SER A 95 -5.20 1.13 -2.64
N LEU A 96 -5.37 0.44 -3.78
CA LEU A 96 -4.33 0.18 -4.77
C LEU A 96 -4.53 1.09 -6.00
N GLU A 97 -3.55 1.95 -6.30
CA GLU A 97 -3.60 2.99 -7.34
C GLU A 97 -2.30 3.16 -8.13
#